data_AF-G3I2W2-F1
#
_entry.id   AF-G3I2W2-F1
#
_cell.length_a   1.000
_cell.length_b   1.000
_cell.length_c   1.000
_cell.angle_alpha   90.00
_cell.angle_beta   90.00
_cell.angle_gamma   90.00
#
_symmetry.space_group_name_H-M   'P 1'
#
loop_
_entity.id
_entity.type
_entity.pdbx_description
1 polymer ?
#
loop_
_entity_poly.entity_id
_entity_poly.type
_entity_poly.pdbx_seq_one_letter_code
_entity_poly.pdbx_strand_id
1 'polypeptide(L)'
;MAQFLMVTVTLGCISLLYLLPGTQSGGLGRGLKLSRTRLCHRIAAASQDEGGHGKYLILQGWLPQSLAVGTALSGKGTKYYSLQLVQLLLKVTELTPNCCSPAGGPDPSLVYRPDVDPELAKSKDSFRNYTAGPLLDRVFTTYKLMHTHQTVDFVNRKHIQFGGFSHKKMTVMEAVNMLDDLVDESDPDVDFPNSFHAFQTAEGIRKAHPDKDWFHLVGLLHDLGKILVLWGEPQWAVVGDTFPVGCRPQASVVFCDSTFQDNPDLQDPRYNTELGMYRAYCGLENVLMSWGHDEYLYQMMKFNKFSLPPEAFYMIRFHSFYPWHTGGDYLQLCSQQDLDMLPWVQEFNKFDLYTKSPELPDVDSLQPYYQGLIDKYCPGILSW
;
A
#
# COMPACT_ATOMS: atom_id res chain seq x y z
N MET A 1 -9.58 45.43 -29.74
CA MET A 1 -9.80 43.98 -29.63
C MET A 1 -9.32 43.54 -28.26
N ALA A 2 -10.19 43.00 -27.40
CA ALA A 2 -9.75 42.44 -26.12
C ALA A 2 -9.17 41.04 -26.37
N GLN A 3 -7.91 40.80 -25.99
CA GLN A 3 -7.32 39.46 -26.02
C GLN A 3 -7.65 38.76 -24.70
N PHE A 4 -8.28 37.59 -24.79
CA PHE A 4 -8.52 36.70 -23.66
C PHE A 4 -7.58 35.51 -23.74
N LEU A 5 -6.97 35.15 -22.61
CA LEU A 5 -6.22 33.91 -22.48
C LEU A 5 -7.17 32.83 -21.95
N MET A 6 -7.35 31.75 -22.71
CA MET A 6 -8.03 30.54 -22.24
C MET A 6 -7.02 29.64 -21.53
N VAL A 7 -7.31 29.30 -20.28
CA VAL A 7 -6.52 28.33 -19.52
C VAL A 7 -7.44 27.20 -19.08
N THR A 8 -7.08 25.96 -19.43
CA THR A 8 -7.78 24.76 -18.98
C THR A 8 -6.95 24.13 -17.89
N VAL A 9 -7.56 23.87 -16.72
CA VAL A 9 -6.93 23.12 -15.63
C VAL A 9 -7.74 21.86 -15.39
N THR A 10 -7.06 20.71 -15.48
CA THR A 10 -7.63 19.37 -15.26
C THR A 10 -7.13 18.82 -13.93
N LEU A 11 -8.06 18.45 -13.04
CA LEU A 11 -7.79 17.73 -11.80
C LEU A 11 -8.74 16.53 -11.74
N GLY A 12 -8.20 15.32 -11.95
CA GLY A 12 -8.99 14.10 -12.10
C GLY A 12 -9.99 14.21 -13.27
N CYS A 13 -11.25 13.82 -13.04
CA CYS A 13 -12.30 13.83 -14.06
C CYS A 13 -12.95 15.21 -14.30
N ILE A 14 -12.44 16.29 -13.70
CA ILE A 14 -13.04 17.63 -13.81
C ILE A 14 -12.08 18.56 -14.57
N SER A 15 -12.59 19.20 -15.63
CA SER A 15 -11.90 20.26 -16.36
C SER A 15 -12.56 21.60 -16.06
N LEU A 16 -11.79 22.57 -15.57
CA LEU A 16 -12.23 23.95 -15.37
C LEU A 16 -11.58 24.86 -16.41
N LEU A 17 -12.42 25.62 -17.11
CA LEU A 17 -12.03 26.55 -18.15
C LEU A 17 -12.08 27.98 -17.61
N TYR A 18 -10.94 28.66 -17.59
CA TYR A 18 -10.84 30.05 -17.16
C TYR A 18 -10.55 30.96 -18.34
N LEU A 19 -11.34 32.04 -18.44
CA LEU A 19 -11.12 33.15 -19.37
C LEU A 19 -10.59 34.34 -18.57
N LEU A 20 -9.31 34.62 -18.71
CA LEU A 20 -8.68 35.76 -18.03
C LEU A 20 -8.60 36.95 -18.99
N PRO A 21 -9.10 38.15 -18.61
CA PRO A 21 -8.95 39.35 -19.41
C PRO A 21 -7.49 39.85 -19.37
N GLY A 22 -6.86 40.01 -20.54
CA GLY A 22 -5.57 40.68 -20.65
C GLY A 22 -5.75 42.18 -20.41
N THR A 23 -5.14 42.73 -19.36
CA THR A 23 -5.20 44.17 -19.09
C THR A 23 -4.05 44.89 -19.82
N GLN A 24 -4.40 45.71 -20.81
CA GLN A 24 -3.61 46.91 -21.10
C GLN A 24 -4.14 48.05 -20.20
N SER A 25 -3.21 48.81 -19.63
CA SER A 25 -3.43 49.91 -18.70
C SER A 25 -4.50 50.91 -19.17
N GLY A 26 -5.49 51.19 -18.30
CA GLY A 26 -6.29 52.42 -18.35
C GLY A 26 -7.76 52.27 -17.94
N GLY A 27 -8.17 52.95 -16.87
CA GLY A 27 -9.52 53.53 -16.72
C GLY A 27 -10.61 52.69 -16.03
N LEU A 28 -11.30 53.32 -15.07
CA LEU A 28 -12.45 52.84 -14.27
C LEU A 28 -13.62 52.25 -15.10
N GLY A 29 -14.31 51.25 -14.56
CA GLY A 29 -15.66 50.86 -15.01
C GLY A 29 -16.27 49.69 -14.23
N ARG A 30 -17.55 49.80 -13.87
CA ARG A 30 -18.33 48.95 -12.94
C ARG A 30 -18.78 47.60 -13.52
N GLY A 31 -18.77 46.56 -12.66
CA GLY A 31 -19.75 45.46 -12.44
C GLY A 31 -20.34 44.63 -13.60
N LEU A 32 -20.46 43.30 -13.43
CA LEU A 32 -21.74 42.58 -13.25
C LEU A 32 -21.60 41.04 -13.07
N LYS A 33 -22.39 40.54 -12.10
CA LYS A 33 -23.20 39.29 -11.94
C LYS A 33 -22.74 37.92 -12.48
N LEU A 34 -22.68 36.95 -11.56
CA LEU A 34 -22.82 35.51 -11.80
C LEU A 34 -24.27 35.14 -12.20
N SER A 35 -24.43 34.24 -13.17
CA SER A 35 -25.65 33.43 -13.34
C SER A 35 -25.30 31.94 -13.39
N ARG A 36 -25.93 31.15 -12.51
CA ARG A 36 -25.94 29.67 -12.55
C ARG A 36 -26.91 29.21 -13.64
N THR A 37 -26.53 28.19 -14.41
CA THR A 37 -27.50 27.37 -15.13
C THR A 37 -27.12 25.90 -15.00
N ARG A 38 -28.05 25.11 -14.43
CA ARG A 38 -28.04 23.65 -14.44
C ARG A 38 -28.50 23.20 -15.83
N LEU A 39 -27.95 22.11 -16.36
CA LEU A 39 -28.68 21.29 -17.32
C LEU A 39 -28.42 19.81 -17.10
N CYS A 40 -29.50 19.10 -16.79
CA CYS A 40 -29.64 17.65 -16.87
C CYS A 40 -29.48 17.17 -18.32
N HIS A 41 -28.95 15.96 -18.51
CA HIS A 41 -29.25 15.17 -19.71
C HIS A 41 -29.98 13.88 -19.35
N ARG A 42 -31.21 13.76 -19.85
CA ARG A 42 -31.87 12.49 -20.17
C ARG A 42 -31.66 12.17 -21.64
N ILE A 43 -31.62 10.88 -21.89
CA ILE A 43 -31.34 10.11 -23.11
C ILE A 43 -32.40 10.32 -24.20
N ALA A 44 -31.99 10.27 -25.48
CA ALA A 44 -32.82 9.76 -26.57
C ALA A 44 -31.94 9.20 -27.71
N ALA A 45 -32.27 7.99 -28.15
CA ALA A 45 -31.66 7.25 -29.25
C ALA A 45 -32.28 7.66 -30.60
N ALA A 46 -31.52 7.46 -31.69
CA ALA A 46 -32.08 7.31 -33.03
C ALA A 46 -31.19 6.39 -33.88
N SER A 47 -31.83 5.40 -34.48
CA SER A 47 -31.34 4.47 -35.49
C SER A 47 -31.67 5.00 -36.91
N GLN A 48 -30.82 4.69 -37.89
CA GLN A 48 -31.18 4.08 -39.20
C GLN A 48 -30.01 4.10 -40.20
N ASP A 49 -29.60 2.88 -40.53
CA ASP A 49 -29.11 2.22 -41.75
C ASP A 49 -28.75 2.89 -43.11
N GLU A 50 -27.80 2.16 -43.73
CA GLU A 50 -27.50 1.84 -45.15
C GLU A 50 -26.78 2.85 -46.09
N GLY A 51 -25.61 2.39 -46.61
CA GLY A 51 -25.24 2.62 -48.01
C GLY A 51 -23.79 3.02 -48.35
N GLY A 52 -22.89 2.04 -48.53
CA GLY A 52 -22.00 1.98 -49.71
C GLY A 52 -20.64 2.70 -49.74
N HIS A 53 -19.58 1.88 -49.90
CA HIS A 53 -18.27 2.14 -50.52
C HIS A 53 -17.14 2.79 -49.70
N GLY A 54 -16.46 1.91 -48.95
CA GLY A 54 -15.01 1.65 -48.99
C GLY A 54 -14.03 2.81 -49.17
N LYS A 55 -13.28 3.12 -48.10
CA LYS A 55 -11.88 3.55 -48.13
C LYS A 55 -11.20 3.15 -46.81
N TYR A 56 -9.96 2.69 -46.94
CA TYR A 56 -9.09 2.11 -45.93
C TYR A 56 -9.03 2.91 -44.61
N LEU A 57 -9.18 2.21 -43.48
CA LEU A 57 -8.94 2.71 -42.14
C LEU A 57 -7.45 2.47 -41.79
N ILE A 58 -6.61 3.50 -41.88
CA ILE A 58 -5.31 3.50 -41.20
C ILE A 58 -5.51 4.28 -39.90
N LEU A 59 -5.72 3.56 -38.81
CA LEU A 59 -5.59 4.10 -37.45
C LEU A 59 -4.10 4.13 -37.09
N GLN A 60 -3.42 5.23 -37.38
CA GLN A 60 -2.18 5.55 -36.69
C GLN A 60 -2.54 6.21 -35.36
N GLY A 61 -2.29 5.48 -34.28
CA GLY A 61 -2.34 5.99 -32.93
C GLY A 61 -1.38 7.16 -32.74
N TRP A 62 -1.85 8.21 -32.08
CA TRP A 62 -1.00 9.27 -31.57
C TRP A 62 -0.63 8.95 -30.13
N LEU A 63 0.64 8.56 -29.95
CA LEU A 63 1.35 8.72 -28.68
C LEU A 63 1.34 10.20 -28.26
N PRO A 64 1.24 10.54 -26.97
CA PRO A 64 1.65 11.85 -26.50
C PRO A 64 3.19 11.93 -26.58
N GLN A 65 3.70 12.70 -27.55
CA GLN A 65 5.10 13.12 -27.54
C GLN A 65 5.32 14.13 -26.41
N SER A 66 6.33 13.80 -25.60
CA SER A 66 7.19 14.68 -24.80
C SER A 66 7.01 16.19 -24.97
N LEU A 67 6.90 16.89 -23.83
CA LEU A 67 7.17 18.34 -23.73
C LEU A 67 8.50 18.69 -24.42
N ALA A 68 8.43 19.31 -25.59
CA ALA A 68 9.53 20.08 -26.15
C ALA A 68 9.33 21.55 -25.77
N VAL A 69 10.11 22.05 -24.82
CA VAL A 69 10.20 23.49 -24.52
C VAL A 69 11.08 24.13 -25.60
N GLY A 70 10.46 24.55 -26.70
CA GLY A 70 11.10 25.40 -27.70
C GLY A 70 11.25 26.82 -27.16
N THR A 71 12.46 27.19 -26.76
CA THR A 71 12.81 28.58 -26.41
C THR A 71 13.11 29.36 -27.69
N ALA A 72 12.18 30.24 -28.06
CA ALA A 72 12.49 31.37 -28.92
C ALA A 72 11.58 32.53 -28.53
N LEU A 73 12.17 33.59 -27.98
CA LEU A 73 11.99 35.00 -28.37
C LEU A 73 12.36 35.94 -27.22
N SER A 74 13.13 36.95 -27.60
CA SER A 74 13.68 38.04 -26.81
C SER A 74 12.60 38.90 -26.14
N GLY A 75 12.91 39.41 -24.95
CA GLY A 75 12.23 40.61 -24.44
C GLY A 75 11.95 40.56 -22.95
N LYS A 76 12.29 41.65 -22.26
CA LYS A 76 12.10 41.87 -20.82
C LYS A 76 10.62 41.67 -20.42
N GLY A 77 10.21 40.46 -20.04
CA GLY A 77 8.83 40.19 -19.60
C GLY A 77 8.60 38.89 -18.81
N THR A 78 9.58 37.99 -18.75
CA THR A 78 9.38 36.61 -18.26
C THR A 78 9.35 36.45 -16.73
N LYS A 79 9.73 37.48 -15.96
CA LYS A 79 9.75 37.38 -14.48
C LYS A 79 8.37 37.54 -13.82
N TYR A 80 7.43 38.23 -14.45
CA TYR A 80 6.13 38.52 -13.82
C TYR A 80 5.11 37.38 -13.95
N TYR A 81 5.15 36.61 -15.05
CA TYR A 81 4.22 35.49 -15.25
C TYR A 81 4.51 34.28 -14.36
N SER A 82 5.78 34.04 -14.03
CA SER A 82 6.19 32.97 -13.11
C SER A 82 5.71 33.20 -11.68
N LEU A 83 5.80 34.43 -11.18
CA LEU A 83 5.38 34.78 -9.81
C LEU A 83 3.85 34.72 -9.63
N GLN A 84 3.07 35.10 -10.65
CA GLN A 84 1.61 35.01 -10.59
C GLN A 84 1.10 33.58 -10.69
N LEU A 85 1.76 32.69 -11.45
CA LEU A 85 1.40 31.26 -11.48
C LEU A 85 1.70 30.58 -10.14
N VAL A 86 2.83 30.90 -9.51
CA VAL A 86 3.20 30.37 -8.18
C VAL A 86 2.23 30.86 -7.10
N GLN A 87 1.81 32.13 -7.15
CA GLN A 87 0.79 32.65 -6.23
C GLN A 87 -0.61 32.06 -6.48
N LEU A 88 -0.96 31.72 -7.73
CA LEU A 88 -2.22 31.06 -8.04
C LEU A 88 -2.22 29.60 -7.54
N LEU A 89 -1.10 28.87 -7.69
CA LEU A 89 -0.92 27.53 -7.13
C LEU A 89 -1.00 27.55 -5.59
N LEU A 90 -0.37 28.53 -4.94
CA LEU A 90 -0.43 28.69 -3.48
C LEU A 90 -1.84 29.05 -2.98
N LYS A 91 -2.60 29.85 -3.73
CA LYS A 91 -4.01 30.14 -3.38
C LYS A 91 -4.97 28.98 -3.62
N VAL A 92 -4.67 28.09 -4.58
CA VAL A 92 -5.45 26.86 -4.79
C VAL A 92 -5.26 25.89 -3.62
N THR A 93 -4.07 25.85 -3.01
CA THR A 93 -3.81 25.10 -1.77
C THR A 93 -4.45 25.70 -0.51
N GLU A 94 -4.68 27.02 -0.45
CA GLU A 94 -5.35 27.67 0.69
C GLU A 94 -6.90 27.63 0.62
N LEU A 95 -7.48 27.31 -0.55
CA LEU A 95 -8.93 27.26 -0.76
C LEU A 95 -9.53 25.84 -0.72
N THR A 96 -8.72 24.82 -0.42
CA THR A 96 -9.21 23.52 0.02
C THR A 96 -9.33 23.53 1.55
N PRO A 97 -10.51 23.75 2.15
CA PRO A 97 -10.67 23.39 3.54
C PRO A 97 -10.41 21.89 3.65
N ASN A 98 -9.61 21.49 4.64
CA ASN A 98 -9.42 20.11 5.07
C ASN A 98 -10.75 19.36 5.02
N CYS A 99 -10.96 18.57 3.96
CA CYS A 99 -12.02 17.57 3.93
C CYS A 99 -11.53 16.30 4.64
N CYS A 100 -11.05 16.45 5.88
CA CYS A 100 -11.23 15.41 6.87
C CYS A 100 -12.65 15.58 7.40
N SER A 101 -13.62 15.08 6.64
CA SER A 101 -14.91 14.74 7.24
C SER A 101 -14.64 13.69 8.33
N PRO A 102 -15.28 13.76 9.51
CA PRO A 102 -15.29 12.60 10.39
C PRO A 102 -15.90 11.46 9.58
N ALA A 103 -15.22 10.33 9.53
CA ALA A 103 -15.68 9.15 8.82
C ALA A 103 -17.01 8.68 9.44
N GLY A 104 -18.13 9.20 8.95
CA GLY A 104 -19.48 8.77 9.32
C GLY A 104 -19.90 7.47 8.63
N GLY A 105 -18.94 6.58 8.38
CA GLY A 105 -19.18 5.21 7.93
C GLY A 105 -19.21 4.25 9.12
N PRO A 106 -19.80 3.05 8.97
CA PRO A 106 -19.72 2.02 10.00
C PRO A 106 -18.25 1.69 10.31
N ASP A 107 -17.96 1.37 11.57
CA ASP A 107 -16.63 0.93 12.01
C ASP A 107 -16.15 -0.23 11.12
N PRO A 108 -14.98 -0.13 10.47
CA PRO A 108 -14.45 -1.21 9.63
C PRO A 108 -14.43 -2.57 10.32
N SER A 109 -14.15 -2.62 11.63
CA SER A 109 -14.20 -3.85 12.43
C SER A 109 -15.58 -4.52 12.37
N LEU A 110 -16.65 -3.72 12.50
CA LEU A 110 -18.04 -4.19 12.42
C LEU A 110 -18.44 -4.60 11.00
N VAL A 111 -17.89 -3.93 9.97
CA VAL A 111 -18.17 -4.26 8.57
C VAL A 111 -17.63 -5.64 8.21
N TYR A 112 -16.43 -5.98 8.70
CA TYR A 112 -15.78 -7.26 8.39
C TYR A 112 -16.14 -8.37 9.39
N ARG A 113 -16.80 -8.03 10.50
CA ARG A 113 -17.37 -8.98 11.47
C ARG A 113 -18.83 -8.64 11.81
N PRO A 114 -19.77 -8.76 10.85
CA PRO A 114 -21.18 -8.50 11.13
C PRO A 114 -21.77 -9.51 12.13
N ASP A 115 -21.11 -10.65 12.31
CA ASP A 115 -21.53 -11.75 13.17
C ASP A 115 -21.16 -11.50 14.66
N VAL A 116 -20.28 -10.54 14.95
CA VAL A 116 -19.85 -10.20 16.31
C VAL A 116 -20.82 -9.17 16.90
N ASP A 117 -21.24 -9.38 18.15
CA ASP A 117 -22.07 -8.41 18.88
C ASP A 117 -21.39 -7.02 18.84
N PRO A 118 -22.08 -5.96 18.36
CA PRO A 118 -21.52 -4.61 18.29
C PRO A 118 -20.97 -4.08 19.62
N GLU A 119 -21.46 -4.58 20.77
CA GLU A 119 -20.93 -4.22 22.10
C GLU A 119 -19.63 -4.98 22.45
N LEU A 120 -19.37 -6.13 21.82
CA LEU A 120 -18.16 -6.95 22.00
C LEU A 120 -17.10 -6.72 20.91
N ALA A 121 -17.51 -6.13 19.78
CA ALA A 121 -16.61 -5.80 18.69
C ALA A 121 -15.60 -4.74 19.13
N LYS A 122 -14.31 -5.04 18.98
CA LYS A 122 -13.24 -4.07 19.15
C LYS A 122 -13.47 -2.89 18.20
N SER A 123 -13.57 -1.68 18.75
CA SER A 123 -13.62 -0.46 17.94
C SER A 123 -12.34 -0.29 17.13
N LYS A 124 -12.41 0.37 15.98
CA LYS A 124 -11.24 0.66 15.12
C LYS A 124 -10.06 1.25 15.90
N ASP A 125 -10.33 2.14 16.85
CA ASP A 125 -9.32 2.85 17.64
C ASP A 125 -8.63 1.95 18.70
N SER A 126 -9.17 0.74 18.93
CA SER A 126 -8.57 -0.24 19.85
C SER A 126 -7.58 -1.19 19.20
N PHE A 127 -7.50 -1.21 17.86
CA PHE A 127 -6.51 -2.00 17.12
C PHE A 127 -5.17 -1.27 17.02
N ARG A 128 -4.06 -2.02 17.01
CA ARG A 128 -2.69 -1.48 16.87
C ARG A 128 -2.37 -0.36 17.86
N ASN A 129 -2.79 -0.52 19.11
CA ASN A 129 -2.53 0.49 20.13
C ASN A 129 -1.10 0.36 20.69
N TYR A 130 -0.20 1.22 20.21
CA TYR A 130 1.19 1.31 20.67
C TYR A 130 1.39 2.30 21.83
N THR A 131 0.32 2.81 22.44
CA THR A 131 0.39 3.75 23.58
C THR A 131 -0.02 3.09 24.89
N ALA A 132 -0.96 2.14 24.84
CA ALA A 132 -1.44 1.40 26.00
C ALA A 132 -1.94 0.01 25.58
N GLY A 133 -1.75 -0.98 26.44
CA GLY A 133 -2.26 -2.33 26.22
C GLY A 133 -1.53 -3.36 27.07
N PRO A 134 -2.16 -4.51 27.39
CA PRO A 134 -1.53 -5.54 28.22
C PRO A 134 -0.32 -6.20 27.54
N LEU A 135 -0.23 -6.13 26.21
CA LEU A 135 0.83 -6.72 25.41
C LEU A 135 1.95 -5.72 25.05
N LEU A 136 1.82 -4.46 25.45
CA LEU A 136 2.70 -3.38 24.98
C LEU A 136 4.17 -3.61 25.30
N ASP A 137 4.50 -4.16 26.48
CA ASP A 137 5.88 -4.37 26.92
C ASP A 137 6.63 -5.39 26.04
N ARG A 138 5.98 -6.50 25.68
CA ARG A 138 6.57 -7.50 24.77
C ARG A 138 6.73 -6.91 23.36
N VAL A 139 5.71 -6.20 22.87
CA VAL A 139 5.71 -5.56 21.55
C VAL A 139 6.83 -4.53 21.45
N PHE A 140 6.95 -3.65 22.44
CA PHE A 140 8.03 -2.65 22.51
C PHE A 140 9.41 -3.32 22.55
N THR A 141 9.56 -4.40 23.31
CA THR A 141 10.83 -5.14 23.39
C THR A 141 11.20 -5.74 22.03
N THR A 142 10.25 -6.36 21.33
CA THR A 142 10.45 -6.93 19.99
C THR A 142 10.88 -5.85 19.00
N TYR A 143 10.15 -4.72 18.93
CA TYR A 143 10.52 -3.62 18.03
C TYR A 143 11.85 -2.97 18.41
N LYS A 144 12.16 -2.82 19.70
CA LYS A 144 13.46 -2.29 20.14
C LYS A 144 14.61 -3.16 19.66
N LEU A 145 14.50 -4.47 19.82
CA LEU A 145 15.52 -5.41 19.33
C LEU A 145 15.59 -5.40 17.81
N MET A 146 14.45 -5.35 17.13
CA MET A 146 14.36 -5.27 15.67
C MET A 146 15.10 -4.03 15.15
N HIS A 147 14.72 -2.85 15.65
CA HIS A 147 15.32 -1.58 15.23
C HIS A 147 16.78 -1.46 15.59
N THR A 148 17.26 -2.13 16.65
CA THR A 148 18.68 -2.17 17.00
C THR A 148 19.50 -3.05 16.06
N HIS A 149 18.95 -4.17 15.58
CA HIS A 149 19.73 -5.25 14.95
C HIS A 149 19.46 -5.47 13.46
N GLN A 150 18.36 -4.95 12.92
CA GLN A 150 18.10 -4.95 11.48
C GLN A 150 18.99 -3.90 10.79
N THR A 151 20.14 -4.37 10.32
CA THR A 151 21.12 -3.60 9.55
C THR A 151 21.20 -4.11 8.11
N VAL A 152 21.79 -3.33 7.20
CA VAL A 152 22.07 -3.76 5.82
C VAL A 152 22.83 -5.09 5.80
N ASP A 153 23.85 -5.23 6.64
CA ASP A 153 24.66 -6.46 6.72
C ASP A 153 23.87 -7.65 7.29
N PHE A 154 23.00 -7.41 8.28
CA PHE A 154 22.14 -8.45 8.84
C PHE A 154 21.18 -8.97 7.78
N VAL A 155 20.46 -8.08 7.09
CA VAL A 155 19.47 -8.46 6.08
C VAL A 155 20.12 -9.22 4.94
N ASN A 156 21.24 -8.74 4.38
CA ASN A 156 21.95 -9.44 3.32
C ASN A 156 22.35 -10.88 3.71
N ARG A 157 22.80 -11.09 4.96
CA ARG A 157 23.12 -12.44 5.46
C ARG A 157 21.88 -13.33 5.53
N LYS A 158 20.73 -12.79 5.93
CA LYS A 158 19.48 -13.56 6.02
C LYS A 158 18.94 -13.96 4.65
N HIS A 159 19.03 -13.08 3.65
CA HIS A 159 18.75 -13.45 2.26
C HIS A 159 19.59 -14.63 1.78
N ILE A 160 20.89 -14.67 2.13
CA ILE A 160 21.77 -15.80 1.78
C ILE A 160 21.40 -17.05 2.58
N GLN A 161 21.14 -16.91 3.88
CA GLN A 161 20.81 -18.02 4.79
C GLN A 161 19.55 -18.76 4.34
N PHE A 162 18.51 -18.04 3.90
CA PHE A 162 17.20 -18.62 3.60
C PHE A 162 16.86 -18.70 2.11
N GLY A 163 17.58 -18.00 1.22
CA GLY A 163 17.30 -17.96 -0.22
C GLY A 163 17.51 -19.30 -0.95
N GLY A 164 18.07 -20.31 -0.28
CA GLY A 164 18.21 -21.68 -0.82
C GLY A 164 16.97 -22.57 -0.65
N PHE A 165 16.01 -22.17 0.19
CA PHE A 165 14.78 -22.93 0.49
C PHE A 165 15.03 -24.44 0.75
N SER A 166 16.05 -24.70 1.56
CA SER A 166 16.58 -26.02 1.86
C SER A 166 16.36 -26.47 3.29
N HIS A 167 15.62 -25.71 4.10
CA HIS A 167 15.39 -26.04 5.51
C HIS A 167 14.38 -27.18 5.65
N LYS A 168 13.29 -27.14 4.88
CA LYS A 168 12.24 -28.15 4.97
C LYS A 168 11.53 -28.37 3.63
N LYS A 169 11.03 -29.59 3.44
CA LYS A 169 10.09 -29.93 2.38
C LYS A 169 8.74 -30.21 3.03
N MET A 170 7.73 -29.43 2.69
CA MET A 170 6.38 -29.58 3.25
C MET A 170 5.33 -28.90 2.35
N THR A 171 4.08 -29.30 2.51
CA THR A 171 2.90 -28.68 1.91
C THR A 171 2.55 -27.37 2.60
N VAL A 172 1.66 -26.57 2.00
CA VAL A 172 1.13 -25.35 2.63
C VAL A 172 0.39 -25.67 3.93
N MET A 173 -0.45 -26.71 3.95
CA MET A 173 -1.23 -27.04 5.15
C MET A 173 -0.35 -27.52 6.31
N GLU A 174 0.73 -28.24 6.02
CA GLU A 174 1.74 -28.57 7.04
C GLU A 174 2.41 -27.31 7.61
N ALA A 175 2.67 -26.29 6.78
CA ALA A 175 3.20 -25.01 7.24
C ALA A 175 2.19 -24.22 8.08
N VAL A 176 0.90 -24.22 7.70
CA VAL A 176 -0.18 -23.65 8.51
C VAL A 176 -0.24 -24.31 9.88
N ASN A 177 -0.24 -25.64 9.93
CA ASN A 177 -0.30 -26.40 11.19
C ASN A 177 0.95 -26.18 12.06
N MET A 178 2.12 -25.93 11.46
CA MET A 178 3.30 -25.56 12.25
C MET A 178 3.08 -24.27 13.05
N LEU A 179 2.30 -23.32 12.53
CA LEU A 179 1.98 -22.08 13.23
C LEU A 179 0.99 -22.25 14.40
N ASP A 180 0.49 -23.47 14.66
CA ASP A 180 -0.23 -23.79 15.90
C ASP A 180 0.67 -23.58 17.14
N ASP A 181 1.98 -23.71 16.97
CA ASP A 181 2.98 -23.57 18.04
C ASP A 181 3.57 -22.14 18.13
N LEU A 182 2.99 -21.14 17.44
CA LEU A 182 3.52 -19.77 17.41
C LEU A 182 2.49 -18.73 17.83
N VAL A 183 2.88 -17.88 18.79
CA VAL A 183 2.21 -16.61 19.12
C VAL A 183 3.12 -15.45 18.72
N ASP A 184 2.57 -14.46 18.03
CA ASP A 184 3.30 -13.27 17.56
C ASP A 184 3.54 -12.26 18.69
N GLU A 185 4.80 -12.02 19.04
CA GLU A 185 5.19 -11.09 20.10
C GLU A 185 5.17 -9.62 19.67
N SER A 186 5.05 -9.33 18.39
CA SER A 186 4.94 -7.97 17.83
C SER A 186 3.50 -7.48 17.69
N ASP A 187 2.54 -8.40 17.74
CA ASP A 187 1.12 -8.09 17.60
C ASP A 187 0.51 -7.63 18.95
N PRO A 188 -0.01 -6.40 19.05
CA PRO A 188 -0.68 -5.91 20.25
C PRO A 188 -2.15 -6.37 20.38
N ASP A 189 -2.72 -7.00 19.34
CA ASP A 189 -4.15 -7.25 19.22
C ASP A 189 -4.56 -8.70 19.53
N VAL A 190 -3.64 -9.66 19.40
CA VAL A 190 -3.90 -11.11 19.58
C VAL A 190 -2.88 -11.80 20.47
N ASP A 191 -3.32 -12.89 21.11
CA ASP A 191 -2.49 -13.75 21.98
C ASP A 191 -2.92 -15.21 21.86
N PHE A 192 -3.10 -15.67 20.62
CA PHE A 192 -3.47 -17.04 20.25
C PHE A 192 -2.63 -17.52 19.07
N PRO A 193 -2.62 -18.83 18.75
CA PRO A 193 -1.79 -19.35 17.67
C PRO A 193 -2.02 -18.68 16.31
N ASN A 194 -0.93 -18.36 15.61
CA ASN A 194 -0.99 -17.60 14.36
C ASN A 194 -1.66 -18.38 13.20
N SER A 195 -1.79 -19.70 13.32
CA SER A 195 -2.55 -20.52 12.38
C SER A 195 -4.03 -20.10 12.30
N PHE A 196 -4.65 -19.75 13.44
CA PHE A 196 -6.03 -19.27 13.45
C PHE A 196 -6.18 -17.93 12.76
N HIS A 197 -5.19 -17.04 12.91
CA HIS A 197 -5.16 -15.75 12.23
C HIS A 197 -5.13 -15.91 10.70
N ALA A 198 -4.39 -16.91 10.19
CA ALA A 198 -4.37 -17.23 8.77
C ALA A 198 -5.78 -17.55 8.24
N PHE A 199 -6.54 -18.40 8.95
CA PHE A 199 -7.93 -18.72 8.58
C PHE A 199 -8.89 -17.54 8.76
N GLN A 200 -8.74 -16.74 9.82
CA GLN A 200 -9.57 -15.53 10.04
C GLN A 200 -9.42 -14.54 8.89
N THR A 201 -8.18 -14.27 8.48
CA THR A 201 -7.87 -13.38 7.36
C THR A 201 -8.47 -13.92 6.07
N ALA A 202 -8.24 -15.20 5.78
CA ALA A 202 -8.72 -15.86 4.59
C ALA A 202 -10.27 -15.84 4.50
N GLU A 203 -10.97 -16.11 5.60
CA GLU A 203 -12.43 -16.08 5.65
C GLU A 203 -12.99 -14.65 5.53
N GLY A 204 -12.33 -13.65 6.12
CA GLY A 204 -12.71 -12.25 5.94
C GLY A 204 -12.63 -11.82 4.47
N ILE A 205 -11.54 -12.16 3.79
CA ILE A 205 -11.38 -11.90 2.36
C ILE A 205 -12.44 -12.67 1.56
N ARG A 206 -12.66 -13.96 1.86
CA ARG A 206 -13.65 -14.81 1.16
C ARG A 206 -15.07 -14.27 1.25
N LYS A 207 -15.46 -13.74 2.40
CA LYS A 207 -16.78 -13.11 2.59
C LYS A 207 -16.93 -11.84 1.75
N ALA A 208 -15.89 -10.99 1.70
CA ALA A 208 -15.94 -9.70 1.03
C ALA A 208 -15.68 -9.76 -0.49
N HIS A 209 -14.88 -10.72 -0.95
CA HIS A 209 -14.44 -10.87 -2.34
C HIS A 209 -14.71 -12.27 -2.89
N PRO A 210 -15.96 -12.77 -2.85
CA PRO A 210 -16.27 -14.17 -3.19
C PRO A 210 -15.90 -14.58 -4.63
N ASP A 211 -15.65 -13.59 -5.49
CA ASP A 211 -15.23 -13.75 -6.88
C ASP A 211 -13.70 -13.94 -7.07
N LYS A 212 -12.89 -13.81 -6.01
CA LYS A 212 -11.42 -13.78 -6.09
C LYS A 212 -10.78 -14.87 -5.22
N ASP A 213 -10.95 -16.11 -5.64
CA ASP A 213 -10.45 -17.28 -4.89
C ASP A 213 -8.94 -17.24 -4.58
N TRP A 214 -8.10 -16.71 -5.48
CA TRP A 214 -6.68 -16.50 -5.24
C TRP A 214 -6.42 -15.53 -4.07
N PHE A 215 -7.30 -14.56 -3.84
CA PHE A 215 -7.15 -13.58 -2.78
C PHE A 215 -7.52 -14.18 -1.42
N HIS A 216 -8.46 -15.14 -1.39
CA HIS A 216 -8.74 -15.91 -0.18
C HIS A 216 -7.50 -16.69 0.26
N LEU A 217 -6.84 -17.33 -0.73
CA LEU A 217 -5.60 -18.07 -0.47
C LEU A 217 -4.47 -17.15 -0.01
N VAL A 218 -4.35 -15.93 -0.54
CA VAL A 218 -3.40 -14.94 -0.02
C VAL A 218 -3.60 -14.69 1.48
N GLY A 219 -4.86 -14.60 1.94
CA GLY A 219 -5.18 -14.52 3.36
C GLY A 219 -4.64 -15.69 4.18
N LEU A 220 -4.72 -16.91 3.67
CA LEU A 220 -4.16 -18.08 4.35
C LEU A 220 -2.62 -18.11 4.32
N LEU A 221 -2.02 -17.59 3.25
CA LEU A 221 -0.59 -17.69 2.99
C LEU A 221 0.25 -16.63 3.71
N HIS A 222 -0.24 -15.40 3.84
CA HIS A 222 0.59 -14.19 4.08
C HIS A 222 1.62 -14.32 5.21
N ASP A 223 1.24 -15.01 6.28
CA ASP A 223 2.04 -15.15 7.49
C ASP A 223 2.85 -16.44 7.58
N LEU A 224 2.81 -17.30 6.55
CA LEU A 224 3.52 -18.59 6.59
C LEU A 224 5.05 -18.45 6.61
N GLY A 225 5.57 -17.25 6.35
CA GLY A 225 6.98 -16.96 6.60
C GLY A 225 7.37 -16.97 8.09
N LYS A 226 6.39 -16.91 9.00
CA LYS A 226 6.63 -16.93 10.45
C LYS A 226 7.16 -18.26 10.98
N ILE A 227 7.14 -19.33 10.18
CA ILE A 227 7.78 -20.62 10.50
C ILE A 227 9.27 -20.49 10.81
N LEU A 228 9.92 -19.40 10.37
CA LEU A 228 11.31 -19.09 10.71
C LEU A 228 11.55 -19.06 12.22
N VAL A 229 10.56 -18.62 13.02
CA VAL A 229 10.66 -18.64 14.49
C VAL A 229 10.84 -20.07 15.02
N LEU A 230 10.09 -21.03 14.44
CA LEU A 230 10.15 -22.44 14.80
C LEU A 230 11.46 -23.12 14.37
N TRP A 231 12.23 -22.46 13.50
CA TRP A 231 13.59 -22.86 13.13
C TRP A 231 14.68 -22.15 13.95
N GLY A 232 14.28 -21.45 15.02
CA GLY A 232 15.17 -20.84 15.99
C GLY A 232 15.57 -19.39 15.69
N GLU A 233 14.96 -18.75 14.68
CA GLU A 233 15.12 -17.31 14.50
C GLU A 233 14.43 -16.54 15.63
N PRO A 234 15.04 -15.47 16.17
CA PRO A 234 14.37 -14.63 17.14
C PRO A 234 13.20 -13.90 16.49
N GLN A 235 12.10 -13.68 17.21
CA GLN A 235 10.88 -13.08 16.65
C GLN A 235 11.14 -11.71 15.99
N TRP A 236 12.02 -10.86 16.54
CA TRP A 236 12.37 -9.57 15.94
C TRP A 236 13.00 -9.67 14.53
N ALA A 237 13.51 -10.84 14.14
CA ALA A 237 14.04 -11.13 12.81
C ALA A 237 13.01 -11.82 11.89
N VAL A 238 11.75 -11.92 12.32
CA VAL A 238 10.71 -12.66 11.60
C VAL A 238 9.40 -11.86 11.52
N VAL A 239 8.88 -11.37 12.64
CA VAL A 239 7.58 -10.70 12.74
C VAL A 239 7.71 -9.18 12.86
N GLY A 240 6.58 -8.48 12.80
CA GLY A 240 6.48 -7.04 13.03
C GLY A 240 6.54 -6.20 11.76
N ASP A 241 6.19 -4.92 11.92
CA ASP A 241 6.19 -3.94 10.85
C ASP A 241 7.58 -3.83 10.21
N THR A 242 7.64 -3.82 8.89
CA THR A 242 8.90 -3.70 8.16
C THR A 242 9.26 -2.25 7.86
N PHE A 243 10.56 -2.00 7.68
CA PHE A 243 11.10 -0.71 7.26
C PHE A 243 12.30 -0.91 6.33
N PRO A 244 12.59 0.02 5.40
CA PRO A 244 13.81 -0.01 4.60
C PRO A 244 15.07 0.11 5.47
N VAL A 245 15.97 -0.87 5.40
CA VAL A 245 17.33 -0.72 5.95
C VAL A 245 18.20 0.07 4.99
N GLY A 246 19.32 0.64 5.45
CA GLY A 246 20.25 1.36 4.57
C GLY A 246 19.81 2.78 4.16
N CYS A 247 18.74 3.30 4.76
CA CYS A 247 18.39 4.72 4.78
C CYS A 247 17.83 5.11 6.16
N ARG A 248 17.66 6.41 6.40
CA ARG A 248 17.13 6.91 7.67
C ARG A 248 15.69 6.40 7.92
N PRO A 249 15.37 5.91 9.13
CA PRO A 249 13.99 5.62 9.54
C PRO A 249 13.11 6.88 9.46
N GLN A 250 11.84 6.71 9.06
CA GLN A 250 10.87 7.81 9.01
C GLN A 250 9.89 7.78 10.19
N ALA A 251 9.16 8.88 10.37
CA ALA A 251 8.43 9.17 11.59
C ALA A 251 7.32 8.16 11.91
N SER A 252 6.69 7.56 10.90
CA SER A 252 5.61 6.58 11.09
C SER A 252 6.10 5.17 11.41
N VAL A 253 7.43 4.93 11.44
CA VAL A 253 7.96 3.68 11.97
C VAL A 253 7.61 3.60 13.46
N VAL A 254 7.02 2.48 13.88
CA VAL A 254 6.58 2.26 15.25
C VAL A 254 7.74 2.48 16.22
N PHE A 255 7.55 3.30 17.26
CA PHE A 255 8.59 3.66 18.24
C PHE A 255 9.89 4.25 17.66
N CYS A 256 9.84 4.88 16.47
CA CYS A 256 11.02 5.44 15.79
C CYS A 256 11.93 6.28 16.72
N ASP A 257 11.33 7.15 17.54
CA ASP A 257 12.06 8.09 18.39
C ASP A 257 12.77 7.45 19.61
N SER A 258 12.54 6.17 19.90
CA SER A 258 12.99 5.54 21.16
C SER A 258 13.69 4.19 21.02
N THR A 259 13.85 3.69 19.79
CA THR A 259 14.32 2.31 19.55
C THR A 259 15.49 2.16 18.57
N PHE A 260 15.90 3.23 17.88
CA PHE A 260 16.94 3.18 16.86
C PHE A 260 18.33 3.65 17.31
N GLN A 261 18.45 4.22 18.51
CA GLN A 261 19.68 4.86 19.02
C GLN A 261 20.91 3.96 19.01
N ASP A 262 20.71 2.65 19.15
CA ASP A 262 21.78 1.65 19.23
C ASP A 262 22.03 0.93 17.89
N ASN A 263 21.31 1.30 16.82
CA ASN A 263 21.53 0.73 15.49
C ASN A 263 22.81 1.32 14.87
N PRO A 264 23.81 0.48 14.53
CA PRO A 264 25.09 0.97 14.01
C PRO A 264 24.97 1.64 12.63
N ASP A 265 23.98 1.28 11.80
CA ASP A 265 23.80 1.87 10.47
C ASP A 265 23.46 3.36 10.54
N LEU A 266 22.88 3.85 11.64
CA LEU A 266 22.59 5.28 11.80
C LEU A 266 23.83 6.14 12.07
N GLN A 267 24.95 5.51 12.42
CA GLN A 267 26.25 6.19 12.51
C GLN A 267 27.03 6.11 11.19
N ASP A 268 26.57 5.32 10.23
CA ASP A 268 27.22 5.14 8.94
C ASP A 268 26.75 6.21 7.94
N PRO A 269 27.66 7.04 7.36
CA PRO A 269 27.30 8.07 6.39
C PRO A 269 26.70 7.52 5.09
N ARG A 270 26.85 6.21 4.83
CA ARG A 270 26.20 5.54 3.69
C ARG A 270 24.69 5.40 3.89
N TYR A 271 24.22 5.32 5.14
CA TYR A 271 22.85 4.90 5.45
C TYR A 271 22.07 5.94 6.27
N ASN A 272 22.75 6.86 6.96
CA ASN A 272 22.11 7.78 7.91
C ASN A 272 21.42 9.01 7.27
N THR A 273 21.28 9.04 5.94
CA THR A 273 20.58 10.11 5.19
C THR A 273 19.21 9.64 4.72
N GLU A 274 18.36 10.57 4.28
CA GLU A 274 16.98 10.29 3.85
C GLU A 274 16.89 9.20 2.77
N LEU A 275 17.80 9.23 1.79
CA LEU A 275 17.88 8.21 0.74
C LEU A 275 18.92 7.12 1.06
N GLY A 276 19.91 7.42 1.91
CA GLY A 276 20.98 6.48 2.26
C GLY A 276 21.63 5.89 1.02
N MET A 277 21.57 4.55 0.88
CA MET A 277 22.14 3.83 -0.26
C MET A 277 21.25 3.81 -1.52
N TYR A 278 20.04 4.36 -1.45
CA TYR A 278 19.05 4.28 -2.53
C TYR A 278 19.11 5.47 -3.49
N ARG A 279 18.61 5.22 -4.71
CA ARG A 279 18.24 6.29 -5.64
C ARG A 279 16.79 6.68 -5.40
N ALA A 280 16.47 7.97 -5.58
CA ALA A 280 15.09 8.42 -5.52
C ALA A 280 14.20 7.64 -6.51
N TYR A 281 13.02 7.23 -6.05
CA TYR A 281 12.02 6.49 -6.81
C TYR A 281 12.54 5.19 -7.44
N CYS A 282 13.45 4.49 -6.75
CA CYS A 282 14.04 3.25 -7.26
C CYS A 282 13.04 2.09 -7.35
N GLY A 283 11.86 2.23 -6.75
CA GLY A 283 10.85 1.19 -6.67
C GLY A 283 11.09 0.28 -5.47
N LEU A 284 10.02 -0.08 -4.75
CA LEU A 284 10.13 -0.88 -3.53
C LEU A 284 10.71 -2.28 -3.80
N GLU A 285 10.57 -2.78 -5.03
CA GLU A 285 11.21 -4.04 -5.43
C GLU A 285 12.75 -4.02 -5.36
N ASN A 286 13.35 -2.83 -5.42
CA ASN A 286 14.79 -2.58 -5.37
C ASN A 286 15.25 -2.06 -3.99
N VAL A 287 14.34 -2.01 -3.02
CA VAL A 287 14.64 -1.60 -1.64
C VAL A 287 14.95 -2.84 -0.81
N LEU A 288 15.98 -2.75 0.03
CA LEU A 288 16.30 -3.78 1.00
C LEU A 288 15.46 -3.52 2.26
N MET A 289 14.40 -4.31 2.44
CA MET A 289 13.54 -4.24 3.62
C MET A 289 14.19 -4.94 4.82
N SER A 290 13.87 -4.52 6.04
CA SER A 290 14.15 -5.29 7.25
C SER A 290 13.69 -6.75 7.05
N TRP A 291 14.56 -7.71 7.38
CA TRP A 291 14.30 -9.11 7.09
C TRP A 291 13.17 -9.66 7.97
N GLY A 292 12.25 -10.41 7.36
CA GLY A 292 11.13 -11.02 8.07
C GLY A 292 10.30 -11.94 7.17
N HIS A 293 9.11 -12.30 7.65
CA HIS A 293 8.17 -13.21 7.01
C HIS A 293 7.73 -12.75 5.61
N ASP A 294 7.52 -11.45 5.38
CA ASP A 294 7.16 -10.88 4.07
C ASP A 294 8.12 -11.28 2.95
N GLU A 295 9.39 -10.88 3.06
CA GLU A 295 10.40 -11.08 2.02
C GLU A 295 10.74 -12.57 1.87
N TYR A 296 10.84 -13.29 2.99
CA TYR A 296 11.07 -14.73 2.96
C TYR A 296 9.96 -15.45 2.18
N LEU A 297 8.70 -15.17 2.49
CA LEU A 297 7.58 -15.83 1.85
C LEU A 297 7.44 -15.40 0.38
N TYR A 298 7.63 -14.12 0.07
CA TYR A 298 7.69 -13.64 -1.31
C TYR A 298 8.70 -14.44 -2.15
N GLN A 299 9.93 -14.56 -1.66
CA GLN A 299 10.99 -15.30 -2.34
C GLN A 299 10.66 -16.81 -2.41
N MET A 300 10.10 -17.38 -1.36
CA MET A 300 9.67 -18.79 -1.34
C MET A 300 8.62 -19.08 -2.42
N MET A 301 7.59 -18.23 -2.52
CA MET A 301 6.54 -18.38 -3.54
C MET A 301 7.12 -18.26 -4.95
N LYS A 302 8.10 -17.35 -5.16
CA LYS A 302 8.80 -17.23 -6.45
C LYS A 302 9.63 -18.47 -6.77
N PHE A 303 10.37 -18.98 -5.79
CA PHE A 303 11.20 -20.19 -5.95
C PHE A 303 10.36 -21.42 -6.31
N ASN A 304 9.23 -21.60 -5.62
CA ASN A 304 8.29 -22.69 -5.87
C ASN A 304 7.29 -22.41 -7.01
N LYS A 305 7.39 -21.24 -7.66
CA LYS A 305 6.61 -20.87 -8.85
C LYS A 305 5.09 -20.96 -8.64
N PHE A 306 4.61 -20.39 -7.54
CA PHE A 306 3.17 -20.29 -7.27
C PHE A 306 2.47 -19.62 -8.46
N SER A 307 1.30 -20.14 -8.87
CA SER A 307 0.53 -19.65 -10.01
C SER A 307 -0.49 -18.56 -9.61
N LEU A 308 -0.07 -17.66 -8.72
CA LEU A 308 -0.86 -16.52 -8.25
C LEU A 308 -0.63 -15.27 -9.13
N PRO A 309 -1.57 -14.31 -9.15
CA PRO A 309 -1.37 -13.06 -9.88
C PRO A 309 -0.30 -12.17 -9.23
N PRO A 310 0.32 -11.22 -9.97
CA PRO A 310 1.37 -10.35 -9.44
C PRO A 310 0.98 -9.59 -8.15
N GLU A 311 -0.27 -9.17 -8.05
CA GLU A 311 -0.84 -8.48 -6.88
C GLU A 311 -0.71 -9.32 -5.61
N ALA A 312 -0.91 -10.65 -5.71
CA ALA A 312 -0.76 -11.55 -4.57
C ALA A 312 0.66 -11.56 -4.00
N PHE A 313 1.66 -11.66 -4.89
CA PHE A 313 3.06 -11.61 -4.49
C PHE A 313 3.41 -10.26 -3.88
N TYR A 314 2.91 -9.17 -4.46
CA TYR A 314 3.19 -7.82 -4.00
C TYR A 314 2.58 -7.54 -2.63
N MET A 315 1.31 -7.92 -2.42
CA MET A 315 0.64 -7.80 -1.12
C MET A 315 1.42 -8.55 -0.04
N ILE A 316 1.76 -9.83 -0.25
CA ILE A 316 2.52 -10.61 0.73
C ILE A 316 3.90 -9.99 1.02
N ARG A 317 4.57 -9.45 0.01
CA ARG A 317 5.92 -8.86 0.18
C ARG A 317 5.94 -7.57 1.00
N PHE A 318 4.83 -6.84 1.05
CA PHE A 318 4.80 -5.50 1.64
C PHE A 318 3.63 -5.28 2.61
N HIS A 319 2.96 -6.34 3.06
CA HIS A 319 1.82 -6.23 3.98
C HIS A 319 2.22 -5.80 5.39
N SER A 320 3.48 -6.01 5.77
CA SER A 320 4.02 -5.49 7.03
C SER A 320 4.62 -4.08 6.87
N PHE A 321 4.64 -3.49 5.67
CA PHE A 321 5.27 -2.19 5.43
C PHE A 321 4.34 -1.01 5.82
N TYR A 322 3.88 -1.00 7.07
CA TYR A 322 2.93 -0.04 7.61
C TYR A 322 3.34 1.43 7.44
N PRO A 323 4.61 1.81 7.61
CA PRO A 323 5.05 3.17 7.34
C PRO A 323 4.66 3.66 5.93
N TRP A 324 4.68 2.77 4.94
CA TRP A 324 4.30 3.09 3.57
C TRP A 324 2.79 3.03 3.36
N HIS A 325 2.16 1.85 3.54
CA HIS A 325 0.78 1.67 3.12
C HIS A 325 -0.26 2.33 4.04
N THR A 326 0.14 2.70 5.25
CA THR A 326 -0.71 3.38 6.25
C THR A 326 -0.13 4.73 6.67
N GLY A 327 1.18 4.78 6.95
CA GLY A 327 1.86 5.98 7.48
C GLY A 327 2.08 7.10 6.47
N GLY A 328 2.08 6.79 5.17
CA GLY A 328 2.34 7.76 4.10
C GLY A 328 3.83 8.15 3.95
N ASP A 329 4.73 7.45 4.63
CA ASP A 329 6.18 7.63 4.53
C ASP A 329 6.78 6.83 3.37
N TYR A 330 8.08 7.04 3.12
CA TYR A 330 8.89 6.32 2.11
C TYR A 330 8.46 6.51 0.65
N LEU A 331 7.63 7.51 0.37
CA LEU A 331 7.23 7.89 -0.99
C LEU A 331 8.45 8.26 -1.88
N GLN A 332 9.55 8.73 -1.29
CA GLN A 332 10.77 9.03 -2.03
C GLN A 332 11.49 7.79 -2.59
N LEU A 333 11.11 6.58 -2.15
CA LEU A 333 11.62 5.31 -2.69
C LEU A 333 10.63 4.66 -3.68
N CYS A 334 9.36 5.04 -3.64
CA CYS A 334 8.30 4.43 -4.44
C CYS A 334 8.38 4.81 -5.92
N SER A 335 8.19 3.82 -6.78
CA SER A 335 7.94 3.98 -8.21
C SER A 335 6.44 4.15 -8.50
N GLN A 336 6.08 4.41 -9.76
CA GLN A 336 4.66 4.46 -10.15
C GLN A 336 3.95 3.12 -9.92
N GLN A 337 4.63 1.99 -10.15
CA GLN A 337 4.06 0.66 -9.93
C GLN A 337 3.68 0.44 -8.46
N ASP A 338 4.48 0.97 -7.53
CA ASP A 338 4.19 0.84 -6.09
C ASP A 338 2.92 1.64 -5.74
N LEU A 339 2.76 2.85 -6.29
CA LEU A 339 1.54 3.65 -6.13
C LEU A 339 0.31 2.95 -6.72
N ASP A 340 0.46 2.25 -7.84
CA ASP A 340 -0.63 1.49 -8.46
C ASP A 340 -1.00 0.23 -7.65
N MET A 341 -0.04 -0.34 -6.89
CA MET A 341 -0.25 -1.50 -6.01
C MET A 341 -0.77 -1.12 -4.62
N LEU A 342 -0.60 0.13 -4.19
CA LEU A 342 -1.01 0.60 -2.86
C LEU A 342 -2.48 0.26 -2.50
N PRO A 343 -3.48 0.42 -3.39
CA PRO A 343 -4.86 0.06 -3.07
C PRO A 343 -5.05 -1.44 -2.78
N TRP A 344 -4.27 -2.32 -3.43
CA TRP A 344 -4.32 -3.76 -3.17
C TRP A 344 -3.79 -4.10 -1.79
N VAL A 345 -2.63 -3.54 -1.43
CA VAL A 345 -2.03 -3.73 -0.09
C VAL A 345 -2.94 -3.17 0.99
N GLN A 346 -3.51 -1.98 0.79
CA GLN A 346 -4.47 -1.38 1.72
C GLN A 346 -5.76 -2.19 1.85
N GLU A 347 -6.25 -2.81 0.78
CA GLU A 347 -7.41 -3.69 0.83
C GLU A 347 -7.11 -4.96 1.63
N PHE A 348 -5.99 -5.62 1.34
CA PHE A 348 -5.54 -6.79 2.10
C PHE A 348 -5.37 -6.49 3.59
N ASN A 349 -4.70 -5.37 3.91
CA ASN A 349 -4.40 -4.95 5.29
C ASN A 349 -5.66 -4.77 6.14
N LYS A 350 -6.82 -4.42 5.55
CA LYS A 350 -8.08 -4.34 6.30
C LYS A 350 -8.48 -5.71 6.86
N PHE A 351 -8.28 -6.77 6.08
CA PHE A 351 -8.62 -8.12 6.51
C PHE A 351 -7.59 -8.61 7.53
N ASP A 352 -6.30 -8.56 7.20
CA ASP A 352 -5.23 -8.93 8.14
C ASP A 352 -5.43 -8.25 9.51
N LEU A 353 -5.67 -6.94 9.53
CA LEU A 353 -5.85 -6.26 10.80
C LEU A 353 -7.20 -6.56 11.47
N TYR A 354 -8.31 -6.34 10.76
CA TYR A 354 -9.63 -6.28 11.38
C TYR A 354 -10.33 -7.64 11.50
N THR A 355 -9.75 -8.76 11.06
CA THR A 355 -10.32 -10.11 11.31
C THR A 355 -9.82 -10.77 12.60
N LYS A 356 -8.75 -10.25 13.21
CA LYS A 356 -8.14 -10.71 14.48
C LYS A 356 -9.11 -10.81 15.67
N SER A 357 -9.63 -12.01 15.93
CA SER A 357 -10.69 -12.26 16.91
C SER A 357 -10.31 -13.29 17.95
N PRO A 358 -10.72 -13.15 19.23
CA PRO A 358 -10.65 -14.27 20.18
C PRO A 358 -11.59 -15.42 19.78
N GLU A 359 -12.61 -15.16 18.96
CA GLU A 359 -13.46 -16.21 18.39
C GLU A 359 -12.73 -16.92 17.24
N LEU A 360 -12.35 -18.17 17.50
CA LEU A 360 -11.55 -18.96 16.57
C LEU A 360 -12.45 -19.68 15.55
N PRO A 361 -12.03 -19.75 14.27
CA PRO A 361 -12.78 -20.45 13.23
C PRO A 361 -12.76 -21.98 13.43
N ASP A 362 -13.79 -22.67 12.92
CA ASP A 362 -13.80 -24.13 12.80
C ASP A 362 -12.88 -24.57 11.65
N VAL A 363 -11.60 -24.73 11.96
CA VAL A 363 -10.53 -25.05 10.99
C VAL A 363 -10.80 -26.35 10.23
N ASP A 364 -11.33 -27.38 10.90
CA ASP A 364 -11.62 -28.68 10.29
C ASP A 364 -12.66 -28.55 9.17
N SER A 365 -13.66 -27.69 9.38
CA SER A 365 -14.69 -27.41 8.36
C SER A 365 -14.16 -26.61 7.17
N LEU A 366 -13.14 -25.76 7.39
CA LEU A 366 -12.58 -24.86 6.37
C LEU A 366 -11.48 -25.51 5.54
N GLN A 367 -10.74 -26.46 6.14
CA GLN A 367 -9.59 -27.11 5.52
C GLN A 367 -9.86 -27.64 4.10
N PRO A 368 -10.98 -28.36 3.82
CA PRO A 368 -11.24 -28.90 2.48
C PRO A 368 -11.33 -27.81 1.39
N TYR A 369 -11.90 -26.65 1.72
CA TYR A 369 -12.00 -25.53 0.79
C TYR A 369 -10.61 -24.97 0.45
N TYR A 370 -9.82 -24.68 1.48
CA TYR A 370 -8.48 -24.11 1.32
C TYR A 370 -7.49 -25.08 0.70
N GLN A 371 -7.60 -26.37 0.99
CA GLN A 371 -6.82 -27.40 0.31
C GLN A 371 -7.09 -27.40 -1.20
N GLY A 372 -8.35 -27.22 -1.63
CA GLY A 372 -8.67 -27.08 -3.05
C GLY A 372 -8.00 -25.86 -3.72
N LEU A 373 -7.83 -24.75 -2.99
CA LEU A 373 -7.10 -23.59 -3.50
C LEU A 373 -5.59 -23.84 -3.54
N ILE A 374 -5.04 -24.50 -2.53
CA ILE A 374 -3.63 -24.93 -2.50
C ILE A 374 -3.33 -25.84 -3.70
N ASP A 375 -4.19 -26.83 -3.96
CA ASP A 375 -4.04 -27.75 -5.09
C ASP A 375 -4.08 -27.03 -6.44
N LYS A 376 -4.81 -25.91 -6.53
CA LYS A 376 -4.90 -25.07 -7.73
C LYS A 376 -3.66 -24.18 -7.93
N TYR A 377 -3.18 -23.54 -6.87
CA TYR A 377 -2.23 -22.42 -6.96
C TYR A 377 -0.80 -22.74 -6.54
N CYS A 378 -0.62 -23.72 -5.65
CA CYS A 378 0.66 -24.11 -5.08
C CYS A 378 0.68 -25.57 -4.60
N PRO A 379 0.39 -26.54 -5.49
CA PRO A 379 0.15 -27.92 -5.11
C PRO A 379 1.42 -28.64 -4.61
N GLY A 380 1.18 -29.65 -3.77
CA GLY A 380 2.18 -30.65 -3.41
C GLY A 380 3.21 -30.19 -2.39
N ILE A 381 4.35 -30.89 -2.36
CA ILE A 381 5.44 -30.62 -1.43
C ILE A 381 6.29 -29.49 -1.98
N LEU A 382 6.41 -28.42 -1.20
CA LEU A 382 7.15 -27.20 -1.54
C LEU A 382 8.49 -27.15 -0.79
N SER A 383 9.34 -26.25 -1.26
CA SER A 383 10.67 -25.97 -0.70
C SER A 383 10.61 -24.76 0.20
N TRP A 384 10.95 -24.93 1.47
CA TRP A 384 10.95 -23.87 2.49
C TRP A 384 12.36 -23.67 3.03
#